data_AF-A0A485LM21-F1
#
_entry.id   AF-A0A485LM21-F1
#
_cell.length_a   1.000
_cell.length_b   1.000
_cell.length_c   1.000
_cell.angle_alpha   90.00
_cell.angle_beta   90.00
_cell.angle_gamma   90.00
#
_symmetry.space_group_name_H-M   'P 1'
#
loop_
_entity.id
_entity.type
_entity.pdbx_description
1 polymer ?
#
loop_
_entity_poly.entity_id
_entity_poly.type
_entity_poly.pdbx_seq_one_letter_code
_entity_poly.pdbx_strand_id
1 'polypeptide(L)'
;MNEAATGVSWVMVSLTTQTDMIHAYVSGPPGSGKTTLCKKVGQALKLEHLSTGEILRENIKARTEWGRVAKKCIAAKTLVPDDVVVEMLAERVAKASNDGRGWVLDGFPRTVEQAAALRTKGIWPNVVLILELPSNDIRDRLVGRRFDPKTGDIYHAEFNVPRDPDVAARLIHRDDDMTMKIPARVDAYACYGHPTNREFLSIAYDVDADRPIADVAAEAMEILRSAGKKKSKSAPPSEVLLPSNQLKEAAPKATIEPEETEWSPPKSLLKQRPSSVATATTLQKVDAEIQRVVVDNNMVHQPSSSAAAADVAKLVDMERFKTMLVSGFDVIKHGRRGAPHTRTLFCDVEFKRLFWQKPDKKELKAKLDQSIALADVIQVVQGMKTDVFKRSGDTSKSDRYLSLIADDRTLDIEVASDELCVLLVRGLTAFLEA
;
A
#
# COMPACT_ATOMS: atom_id res chain seq x y z
N MET A 1 -55.47 46.62 -17.12
CA MET A 1 -54.90 46.43 -15.76
C MET A 1 -54.64 44.94 -15.57
N ASN A 2 -53.44 44.63 -15.08
CA ASN A 2 -52.91 43.33 -14.61
C ASN A 2 -52.41 42.34 -15.65
N GLU A 3 -51.16 42.56 -16.06
CA GLU A 3 -50.22 41.54 -16.53
C GLU A 3 -49.41 41.09 -15.31
N ALA A 4 -49.60 39.84 -14.85
CA ALA A 4 -48.92 39.31 -13.68
C ALA A 4 -47.51 38.83 -14.06
N ALA A 5 -46.51 39.63 -13.73
CA ALA A 5 -45.09 39.27 -13.83
C ALA A 5 -44.75 38.19 -12.80
N THR A 6 -44.60 36.94 -13.24
CA THR A 6 -44.02 35.86 -12.43
C THR A 6 -42.49 35.95 -12.46
N GLY A 7 -41.96 36.75 -11.53
CA GLY A 7 -40.53 36.84 -11.27
C GLY A 7 -39.99 35.52 -10.73
N VAL A 8 -39.19 34.82 -11.52
CA VAL A 8 -38.37 33.70 -11.04
C VAL A 8 -37.24 34.28 -10.20
N SER A 9 -37.35 34.11 -8.87
CA SER A 9 -36.28 34.41 -7.93
C SER A 9 -35.14 33.43 -8.14
N TRP A 10 -34.07 33.88 -8.81
CA TRP A 10 -32.81 33.16 -8.86
C TRP A 10 -32.13 33.31 -7.51
N VAL A 11 -32.23 32.29 -6.66
CA VAL A 11 -31.30 32.16 -5.53
C VAL A 11 -29.94 31.90 -6.13
N MET A 12 -29.10 32.93 -6.22
CA MET A 12 -27.66 32.74 -6.39
C MET A 12 -27.17 31.95 -5.18
N VAL A 13 -27.07 30.63 -5.32
CA VAL A 13 -26.15 29.86 -4.50
C VAL A 13 -24.77 30.37 -4.90
N SER A 14 -24.21 31.25 -4.07
CA SER A 14 -22.80 31.59 -4.15
C SER A 14 -22.04 30.26 -4.09
N LEU A 15 -21.55 29.80 -5.25
CA LEU A 15 -20.48 28.82 -5.30
C LEU A 15 -19.32 29.51 -4.61
N THR A 16 -19.13 29.19 -3.33
CA THR A 16 -17.99 29.63 -2.54
C THR A 16 -16.77 29.29 -3.37
N THR A 17 -16.09 30.33 -3.86
CA THR A 17 -14.86 30.21 -4.63
C THR A 17 -13.94 29.25 -3.87
N GLN A 18 -13.60 28.13 -4.49
CA GLN A 18 -12.74 27.11 -3.91
C GLN A 18 -11.43 27.77 -3.50
N THR A 19 -11.30 27.99 -2.19
CA THR A 19 -10.25 28.76 -1.54
C THR A 19 -8.86 28.23 -1.86
N ASP A 20 -7.89 29.15 -1.99
CA ASP A 20 -6.43 28.97 -2.18
C ASP A 20 -5.72 28.17 -1.05
N MET A 21 -6.40 27.19 -0.43
CA MET A 21 -5.88 26.43 0.69
C MET A 21 -4.87 25.38 0.22
N ILE A 22 -3.78 25.25 0.98
CA ILE A 22 -2.74 24.26 0.72
C ILE A 22 -3.20 22.91 1.29
N HIS A 23 -3.33 21.92 0.41
CA HIS A 23 -3.64 20.53 0.75
C HIS A 23 -2.45 19.69 0.31
N ALA A 24 -1.54 19.42 1.23
CA ALA A 24 -0.26 18.81 0.93
C ALA A 24 -0.22 17.33 1.30
N TYR A 25 0.55 16.54 0.56
CA TYR A 25 0.98 15.21 0.97
C TYR A 25 2.51 15.10 0.88
N VAL A 26 3.15 14.51 1.89
CA VAL A 26 4.59 14.28 1.90
C VAL A 26 4.88 12.78 1.87
N SER A 27 5.52 12.35 0.79
CA SER A 27 6.01 10.98 0.57
C SER A 27 7.54 10.92 0.66
N GLY A 28 8.10 9.72 0.74
CA GLY A 28 9.55 9.49 0.75
C GLY A 28 9.93 8.22 1.51
N PRO A 29 11.15 7.70 1.31
CA PRO A 29 11.62 6.49 1.98
C PRO A 29 11.71 6.67 3.50
N PRO A 30 11.74 5.58 4.30
CA PRO A 30 11.99 5.71 5.74
C PRO A 30 13.30 6.48 5.99
N GLY A 31 13.35 7.32 7.03
CA GLY A 31 14.54 8.13 7.32
C GLY A 31 14.64 9.47 6.57
N SER A 32 13.82 9.71 5.53
CA SER A 32 13.87 10.96 4.73
C SER A 32 13.41 12.24 5.45
N GLY A 33 12.95 12.16 6.70
CA GLY A 33 12.55 13.34 7.47
C GLY A 33 11.11 13.82 7.28
N LYS A 34 10.23 13.05 6.61
CA LYS A 34 8.81 13.37 6.36
C LYS A 34 8.09 14.02 7.54
N THR A 35 8.01 13.35 8.69
CA THR A 35 7.30 13.85 9.88
C THR A 35 7.88 15.16 10.38
N THR A 36 9.21 15.29 10.40
CA THR A 36 9.88 16.54 10.81
C THR A 36 9.53 17.68 9.86
N LEU A 37 9.51 17.41 8.55
CA LEU A 37 9.10 18.37 7.53
C LEU A 37 7.63 18.77 7.71
N CYS A 38 6.72 17.81 7.82
CA CYS A 38 5.28 18.05 8.02
C CYS A 38 5.01 18.91 9.26
N LYS A 39 5.68 18.64 10.39
CA LYS A 39 5.58 19.49 11.59
C LYS A 39 6.05 20.91 11.35
N LYS A 40 7.21 21.10 10.69
CA LYS A 40 7.77 22.42 10.40
C LYS A 40 6.88 23.23 9.45
N VAL A 41 6.45 22.64 8.33
CA VAL A 41 5.58 23.34 7.37
C VAL A 41 4.18 23.56 7.93
N GLY A 42 3.66 22.61 8.73
CA GLY A 42 2.39 22.75 9.43
C GLY A 42 2.38 23.94 10.37
N GLN A 43 3.43 24.09 11.18
CA GLN A 43 3.58 25.25 12.07
C GLN A 43 3.77 26.55 11.29
N ALA A 44 4.67 26.58 10.30
CA ALA A 44 5.03 27.81 9.59
C ALA A 44 3.91 28.34 8.66
N LEU A 45 3.13 27.45 8.06
CA LEU A 45 2.04 27.78 7.13
C LEU A 45 0.65 27.65 7.77
N LYS A 46 0.59 27.36 9.09
CA LYS A 46 -0.65 27.15 9.86
C LYS A 46 -1.56 26.06 9.28
N LEU A 47 -0.95 24.99 8.74
CA LEU A 47 -1.66 23.83 8.22
C LEU A 47 -1.94 22.84 9.34
N GLU A 48 -3.05 22.13 9.26
CA GLU A 48 -3.31 20.98 10.11
C GLU A 48 -2.35 19.83 9.72
N HIS A 49 -1.52 19.38 10.66
CA HIS A 49 -0.67 18.20 10.46
C HIS A 49 -1.48 16.94 10.70
N LEU A 50 -1.61 16.11 9.66
CA LEU A 50 -2.41 14.91 9.67
C LEU A 50 -1.51 13.67 9.61
N SER A 51 -1.16 13.15 10.79
CA SER A 51 -0.43 11.88 10.94
C SER A 51 -1.38 10.77 11.40
N THR A 52 -1.51 9.69 10.62
CA THR A 52 -2.41 8.57 10.95
C THR A 52 -2.11 7.93 12.29
N GLY A 53 -0.82 7.80 12.65
CA GLY A 53 -0.42 7.25 13.94
C GLY A 53 -0.85 8.13 15.12
N GLU A 54 -0.83 9.45 14.97
CA GLU A 54 -1.30 10.39 16.00
C GLU A 54 -2.82 10.40 16.09
N ILE A 55 -3.51 10.51 14.94
CA ILE A 55 -4.97 10.44 14.84
C ILE A 55 -5.51 9.17 15.50
N LEU A 56 -4.89 8.01 15.26
CA LEU A 56 -5.27 6.74 15.90
C LEU A 56 -5.12 6.81 17.42
N ARG A 57 -3.97 7.28 17.94
CA ARG A 57 -3.72 7.38 19.39
C ARG A 57 -4.68 8.36 20.07
N GLU A 58 -4.95 9.50 19.44
CA GLU A 58 -5.90 10.50 19.93
C GLU A 58 -7.31 9.93 20.03
N ASN A 59 -7.78 9.28 18.96
CA ASN A 59 -9.11 8.66 18.93
C ASN A 59 -9.25 7.56 20.00
N ILE A 60 -8.23 6.71 20.17
CA ILE A 60 -8.19 5.69 21.23
C ILE A 60 -8.26 6.33 22.61
N LYS A 61 -7.46 7.37 22.86
CA LYS A 61 -7.43 8.10 24.14
C LYS A 61 -8.76 8.79 24.44
N ALA A 62 -9.36 9.43 23.43
CA ALA A 62 -10.65 10.09 23.51
C ALA A 62 -11.84 9.11 23.55
N ARG A 63 -11.60 7.81 23.35
CA ARG A 63 -12.61 6.75 23.33
C ARG A 63 -13.74 7.04 22.32
N THR A 64 -13.38 7.60 21.17
CA THR A 64 -14.31 7.78 20.05
C THR A 64 -14.78 6.43 19.53
N GLU A 65 -15.82 6.42 18.71
CA GLU A 65 -16.35 5.18 18.15
C GLU A 65 -15.29 4.43 17.32
N TRP A 66 -14.65 5.13 16.40
CA TRP A 66 -13.50 4.63 15.64
C TRP A 66 -12.29 4.32 16.52
N GLY A 67 -12.07 5.10 17.59
CA GLY A 67 -11.01 4.85 18.56
C GLY A 67 -11.17 3.53 19.30
N ARG A 68 -12.40 3.10 19.58
CA ARG A 68 -12.69 1.78 20.17
C ARG A 68 -12.38 0.66 19.19
N VAL A 69 -12.77 0.83 17.91
CA VAL A 69 -12.41 -0.10 16.82
C VAL A 69 -10.90 -0.26 16.72
N ALA A 70 -10.18 0.85 16.57
CA ALA A 70 -8.72 0.84 16.47
C ALA A 70 -8.07 0.21 17.71
N LYS A 71 -8.58 0.50 18.92
CA LYS A 71 -8.08 -0.11 20.16
C LYS A 71 -8.23 -1.62 20.15
N LYS A 72 -9.37 -2.15 19.67
CA LYS A 72 -9.59 -3.61 19.58
C LYS A 72 -8.63 -4.24 18.57
N CYS A 73 -8.45 -3.66 17.38
CA CYS A 73 -7.49 -4.17 16.38
C CYS A 73 -6.05 -4.19 16.92
N ILE A 74 -5.60 -3.11 17.55
CA ILE A 74 -4.26 -3.01 18.14
C ILE A 74 -4.08 -4.04 19.26
N ALA A 75 -5.08 -4.22 20.13
CA ALA A 75 -5.04 -5.23 21.18
C ALA A 75 -4.97 -6.65 20.62
N ALA A 76 -5.63 -6.91 19.48
CA ALA A 76 -5.58 -8.16 18.75
C ALA A 76 -4.31 -8.32 17.87
N LYS A 77 -3.40 -7.35 17.87
CA LYS A 77 -2.21 -7.29 16.99
C LYS A 77 -2.56 -7.36 15.49
N THR A 78 -3.75 -6.92 15.10
CA THR A 78 -4.18 -6.83 13.70
C THR A 78 -4.01 -5.40 13.17
N LEU A 79 -3.91 -5.27 11.84
CA LEU A 79 -3.89 -3.97 11.19
C LEU A 79 -5.25 -3.29 11.36
N VAL A 80 -5.23 -1.97 11.60
CA VAL A 80 -6.45 -1.17 11.59
C VAL A 80 -6.90 -1.05 10.13
N PRO A 81 -8.16 -1.40 9.78
CA PRO A 81 -8.64 -1.32 8.41
C PRO A 81 -8.52 0.09 7.83
N ASP A 82 -8.18 0.18 6.54
CA ASP A 82 -7.96 1.47 5.87
C ASP A 82 -9.19 2.38 5.95
N ASP A 83 -10.40 1.84 5.77
CA ASP A 83 -11.65 2.60 5.89
C ASP A 83 -11.76 3.30 7.25
N VAL A 84 -11.37 2.63 8.34
CA VAL A 84 -11.41 3.21 9.69
C VAL A 84 -10.44 4.39 9.79
N VAL A 85 -9.24 4.24 9.23
CA VAL A 85 -8.22 5.29 9.23
C VAL A 85 -8.68 6.48 8.38
N VAL A 86 -9.27 6.21 7.22
CA VAL A 86 -9.79 7.20 6.28
C VAL A 86 -10.96 7.99 6.87
N GLU A 87 -11.87 7.36 7.62
CA GLU A 87 -12.96 8.07 8.31
C GLU A 87 -12.44 9.02 9.40
N MET A 88 -11.52 8.55 10.25
CA MET A 88 -10.91 9.42 11.27
C MET A 88 -10.17 10.60 10.63
N LEU A 89 -9.53 10.39 9.49
CA LEU A 89 -8.85 11.43 8.73
C LEU A 89 -9.86 12.42 8.14
N ALA A 90 -10.97 11.93 7.58
CA ALA A 90 -12.03 12.76 7.00
C ALA A 90 -12.62 13.71 8.04
N GLU A 91 -12.87 13.25 9.27
CA GLU A 91 -13.32 14.09 10.37
C GLU A 91 -12.33 15.23 10.67
N ARG A 92 -11.02 14.91 10.64
CA ARG A 92 -9.97 15.89 10.94
C ARG A 92 -9.77 16.91 9.81
N VAL A 93 -9.87 16.46 8.55
CA VAL A 93 -9.86 17.31 7.36
C VAL A 93 -11.07 18.25 7.38
N ALA A 94 -12.26 17.73 7.66
CA ALA A 94 -13.48 18.55 7.73
C ALA A 94 -13.36 19.64 8.80
N LYS A 95 -12.80 19.31 9.97
CA LYS A 95 -12.52 20.29 11.03
C LYS A 95 -11.54 21.37 10.55
N ALA A 96 -10.42 20.99 9.94
CA ALA A 96 -9.43 21.94 9.43
C ALA A 96 -10.04 22.89 8.39
N SER A 97 -10.81 22.34 7.45
CA SER A 97 -11.51 23.13 6.42
C SER A 97 -12.53 24.10 7.02
N ASN A 98 -13.28 23.70 8.04
CA ASN A 98 -14.21 24.58 8.75
C ASN A 98 -13.50 25.73 9.49
N ASP A 99 -12.28 25.49 9.97
CA ASP A 99 -11.42 26.52 10.56
C ASP A 99 -10.75 27.42 9.50
N GLY A 100 -11.00 27.20 8.21
CA GLY A 100 -10.35 27.92 7.11
C GLY A 100 -8.87 27.56 6.94
N ARG A 101 -8.45 26.39 7.42
CA ARG A 101 -7.05 25.93 7.38
C ARG A 101 -6.88 24.81 6.36
N GLY A 102 -5.78 24.90 5.60
CA GLY A 102 -5.28 23.78 4.82
C GLY A 102 -4.68 22.68 5.71
N TRP A 103 -4.17 21.61 5.09
CA TRP A 103 -3.65 20.44 5.79
C TRP A 103 -2.44 19.83 5.08
N VAL A 104 -1.66 19.05 5.84
CA VAL A 104 -0.52 18.27 5.32
C VAL A 104 -0.59 16.83 5.83
N LEU A 105 -0.67 15.89 4.90
CA LEU A 105 -0.66 14.45 5.18
C LEU A 105 0.76 13.93 5.39
N ASP A 106 0.98 13.24 6.51
CA ASP A 106 2.25 12.63 6.89
C ASP A 106 2.14 11.10 6.89
N GLY A 107 2.72 10.49 5.85
CA GLY A 107 2.88 9.04 5.78
C GLY A 107 1.58 8.26 5.53
N PHE A 108 0.58 8.89 4.92
CA PHE A 108 -0.62 8.27 4.35
C PHE A 108 -1.06 9.09 3.13
N PRO A 109 -1.42 8.47 1.99
CA PRO A 109 -1.52 7.03 1.74
C PRO A 109 -0.14 6.36 1.57
N ARG A 110 -0.07 5.04 1.76
CA ARG A 110 1.12 4.19 1.52
C ARG A 110 0.91 3.13 0.45
N THR A 111 -0.35 2.89 0.06
CA THR A 111 -0.73 1.98 -1.02
C THR A 111 -1.66 2.69 -2.00
N VAL A 112 -1.82 2.13 -3.19
CA VAL A 112 -2.70 2.66 -4.24
C VAL A 112 -4.16 2.60 -3.78
N GLU A 113 -4.54 1.54 -3.06
CA GLU A 113 -5.88 1.35 -2.51
C GLU A 113 -6.22 2.43 -1.47
N GLN A 114 -5.25 2.79 -0.61
CA GLN A 114 -5.41 3.90 0.33
C GLN A 114 -5.56 5.24 -0.39
N ALA A 115 -4.82 5.46 -1.48
CA ALA A 115 -4.97 6.67 -2.30
C ALA A 115 -6.36 6.72 -2.96
N ALA A 116 -6.85 5.59 -3.47
CA ALA A 116 -8.21 5.49 -4.01
C ALA A 116 -9.27 5.77 -2.92
N ALA A 117 -9.12 5.24 -1.72
CA ALA A 117 -10.03 5.47 -0.60
C ALA A 117 -10.06 6.95 -0.15
N LEU A 118 -8.92 7.64 -0.17
CA LEU A 118 -8.89 9.09 0.06
C LEU A 118 -9.68 9.86 -1.03
N ARG A 119 -9.49 9.45 -2.29
CA ARG A 119 -10.15 10.08 -3.43
C ARG A 119 -11.67 9.94 -3.37
N THR A 120 -12.19 8.77 -2.98
CA THR A 120 -13.65 8.56 -2.82
C THR A 120 -14.25 9.43 -1.72
N LYS A 121 -13.45 9.80 -0.71
CA LYS A 121 -13.84 10.73 0.36
C LYS A 121 -13.64 12.21 0.01
N GLY A 122 -13.19 12.52 -1.21
CA GLY A 122 -12.88 13.90 -1.61
C GLY A 122 -11.67 14.49 -0.90
N ILE A 123 -10.83 13.66 -0.28
CA ILE A 123 -9.57 14.07 0.35
C ILE A 123 -8.48 13.88 -0.69
N TRP A 124 -8.12 14.94 -1.41
CA TRP A 124 -7.07 14.87 -2.42
C TRP A 124 -6.12 16.06 -2.28
N PRO A 125 -4.79 15.83 -2.22
CA PRO A 125 -3.83 16.91 -2.15
C PRO A 125 -3.81 17.71 -3.46
N ASN A 126 -3.48 18.99 -3.38
CA ASN A 126 -3.18 19.83 -4.54
C ASN A 126 -1.68 19.99 -4.80
N VAL A 127 -0.85 19.52 -3.87
CA VAL A 127 0.62 19.50 -3.98
C VAL A 127 1.18 18.31 -3.22
N VAL A 128 2.12 17.60 -3.85
CA VAL A 128 2.80 16.45 -3.24
C VAL A 128 4.30 16.72 -3.23
N LEU A 129 4.94 16.49 -2.08
CA LEU A 129 6.39 16.55 -1.94
C LEU A 129 6.91 15.11 -1.81
N ILE A 130 7.72 14.67 -2.77
CA ILE A 130 8.38 13.36 -2.74
C ILE A 130 9.81 13.59 -2.28
N LEU A 131 10.08 13.21 -1.03
CA LEU A 131 11.42 13.32 -0.47
C LEU A 131 12.30 12.20 -1.03
N GLU A 132 13.41 12.57 -1.64
CA GLU A 132 14.42 11.65 -2.13
C GLU A 132 15.57 11.54 -1.13
N LEU A 133 15.99 10.31 -0.82
CA LEU A 133 17.11 10.05 0.07
C LEU A 133 17.86 8.80 -0.40
N PRO A 134 19.18 8.84 -0.60
CA PRO A 134 19.96 7.67 -0.97
C PRO A 134 19.91 6.57 0.10
N SER A 135 19.97 5.31 -0.34
CA SER A 135 19.82 4.15 0.55
C SER A 135 20.87 4.05 1.67
N ASN A 136 22.07 4.57 1.43
CA ASN A 136 23.13 4.58 2.45
C ASN A 136 22.76 5.50 3.63
N ASP A 137 22.19 6.68 3.35
CA ASP A 137 21.84 7.67 4.37
C ASP A 137 20.58 7.28 5.14
N ILE A 138 19.69 6.48 4.55
CA ILE A 138 18.51 5.93 5.25
C ILE A 138 18.91 5.20 6.52
N ARG A 139 19.94 4.34 6.43
CA ARG A 139 20.36 3.51 7.56
C ARG A 139 20.87 4.36 8.71
N ASP A 140 21.80 5.26 8.43
CA ASP A 140 22.48 6.06 9.45
C ASP A 140 21.48 6.98 10.16
N ARG A 141 20.58 7.61 9.39
CA ARG A 141 19.51 8.46 9.93
C ARG A 141 18.51 7.70 10.81
N LEU A 142 18.19 6.45 10.47
CA LEU A 142 17.23 5.65 11.24
C LEU A 142 17.85 5.13 12.54
N VAL A 143 19.08 4.59 12.50
CA VAL A 143 19.77 4.06 13.69
C VAL A 143 20.00 5.14 14.74
N GLY A 144 20.30 6.36 14.32
CA GLY A 144 20.48 7.50 15.23
C GLY A 144 19.17 8.15 15.68
N ARG A 145 18.02 7.79 15.11
CA ARG A 145 16.73 8.43 15.41
C ARG A 145 16.26 8.12 16.83
N ARG A 146 15.70 9.13 17.50
CA ARG A 146 15.12 9.02 18.84
C ARG A 146 13.76 9.71 18.86
N PHE A 147 12.90 9.27 19.77
CA PHE A 147 11.53 9.78 19.88
C PHE A 147 11.22 10.13 21.33
N ASP A 148 10.63 11.30 21.56
CA ASP A 148 10.08 11.65 22.87
C ASP A 148 8.64 11.11 22.98
N PRO A 149 8.36 10.12 23.85
CA PRO A 149 7.02 9.54 23.98
C PRO A 149 5.97 10.51 24.54
N LYS A 150 6.39 11.62 25.17
CA LYS A 150 5.46 12.62 25.72
C LYS A 150 4.97 13.62 24.66
N THR A 151 5.89 14.14 23.86
CA THR A 151 5.62 15.23 22.90
C THR A 151 5.42 14.73 21.47
N GLY A 152 5.90 13.53 21.17
CA GLY A 152 5.94 13.01 19.81
C GLY A 152 7.05 13.61 18.95
N ASP A 153 7.99 14.34 19.55
CA ASP A 153 9.09 14.96 18.82
C ASP A 153 10.19 13.95 18.46
N ILE A 154 10.83 14.23 17.33
CA ILE A 154 11.87 13.38 16.75
C ILE A 154 13.22 14.06 16.95
N TYR A 155 14.13 13.32 17.56
CA TYR A 155 15.51 13.72 17.81
C TYR A 155 16.47 12.78 17.06
N HIS A 156 17.73 13.16 17.02
CA HIS A 156 18.81 12.33 16.49
C HIS A 156 19.99 12.36 17.46
N ALA A 157 20.67 11.22 17.64
CA ALA A 157 21.77 11.07 18.57
C ALA A 157 22.94 12.06 18.30
N GLU A 158 23.09 12.50 17.05
CA GLU A 158 24.18 13.37 16.61
C GLU A 158 23.71 14.76 16.15
N PHE A 159 22.79 14.83 15.19
CA PHE A 159 22.46 16.09 14.50
C PHE A 159 21.30 16.89 15.12
N ASN A 160 20.51 16.29 16.00
CA ASN A 160 19.38 16.96 16.65
C ASN A 160 19.23 16.43 18.08
N VAL A 161 20.19 16.77 18.93
CA VAL A 161 20.23 16.36 20.33
C VAL A 161 19.32 17.26 21.16
N PRO A 162 18.46 16.72 22.05
CA PRO A 162 17.65 17.54 22.93
C PRO A 162 18.52 18.39 23.86
N ARG A 163 18.17 19.68 24.00
CA ARG A 163 18.85 20.60 24.93
C ARG A 163 18.46 20.36 26.38
N ASP A 164 17.22 19.89 26.60
CA ASP A 164 16.68 19.61 27.91
C ASP A 164 17.09 18.19 28.38
N PRO A 165 17.79 18.06 29.52
CA PRO A 165 18.19 16.76 30.09
C PRO A 165 17.00 15.82 30.37
N ASP A 166 15.85 16.36 30.77
CA ASP A 166 14.66 15.56 31.07
C ASP A 166 14.01 14.99 29.80
N VAL A 167 14.19 15.69 28.67
CA VAL A 167 13.83 15.16 27.35
C VAL A 167 14.83 14.08 26.97
N ALA A 168 16.14 14.35 27.11
CA ALA A 168 17.20 13.40 26.77
C ALA A 168 17.04 12.05 27.48
N ALA A 169 16.75 12.07 28.78
CA ALA A 169 16.62 10.87 29.60
C ALA A 169 15.39 10.00 29.25
N ARG A 170 14.35 10.56 28.63
CA ARG A 170 13.13 9.84 28.28
C ARG A 170 13.02 9.48 26.80
N LEU A 171 14.03 9.79 25.99
CA LEU A 171 14.04 9.44 24.58
C LEU A 171 14.07 7.92 24.41
N ILE A 172 13.25 7.43 23.49
CA ILE A 172 13.21 6.01 23.13
C ILE A 172 13.69 5.80 21.70
N HIS A 173 14.32 4.65 21.45
CA HIS A 173 14.60 4.16 20.11
C HIS A 173 13.43 3.26 19.68
N ARG A 174 12.90 3.46 18.47
CA ARG A 174 11.79 2.64 18.01
C ARG A 174 12.30 1.27 17.58
N ASP A 175 11.46 0.26 17.77
CA ASP A 175 11.78 -1.12 17.39
C ASP A 175 11.99 -1.27 15.86
N ASP A 176 11.26 -0.50 15.05
CA ASP A 176 11.38 -0.49 13.58
C ASP A 176 12.62 0.26 13.07
N ASP A 177 13.38 0.91 13.94
CA ASP A 177 14.63 1.62 13.62
C ASP A 177 15.88 0.76 13.90
N MET A 178 15.70 -0.50 14.34
CA MET A 178 16.79 -1.47 14.45
C MET A 178 17.34 -1.84 13.07
N THR A 179 18.67 -1.92 12.95
CA THR A 179 19.37 -2.20 11.68
C THR A 179 18.81 -3.38 10.89
N MET A 180 18.44 -4.47 11.56
CA MET A 180 17.89 -5.67 10.91
C MET A 180 16.50 -5.47 10.30
N LYS A 181 15.72 -4.47 10.77
CA LYS A 181 14.36 -4.18 10.33
C LYS A 181 14.29 -3.08 9.28
N ILE A 182 15.37 -2.31 9.10
CA ILE A 182 15.45 -1.23 8.11
C ILE A 182 15.26 -1.73 6.66
N PRO A 183 15.91 -2.83 6.20
CA PRO A 183 15.77 -3.29 4.83
C PRO A 183 14.31 -3.53 4.43
N ALA A 184 13.56 -4.26 5.25
CA ALA A 184 12.14 -4.54 5.00
C ALA A 184 11.29 -3.26 4.85
N ARG A 185 11.67 -2.17 5.52
CA ARG A 185 10.97 -0.87 5.39
C ARG A 185 11.34 -0.12 4.13
N VAL A 186 12.60 -0.23 3.70
CA VAL A 186 13.05 0.30 2.41
C VAL A 186 12.34 -0.46 1.29
N ASP A 187 12.31 -1.79 1.37
CA ASP A 187 11.63 -2.65 0.40
C ASP A 187 10.12 -2.39 0.36
N ALA A 188 9.47 -2.22 1.53
CA ALA A 188 8.05 -1.86 1.58
C ALA A 188 7.78 -0.49 0.93
N TYR A 189 8.65 0.50 1.14
CA TYR A 189 8.51 1.77 0.44
C TYR A 189 8.72 1.62 -1.07
N ALA A 190 9.68 0.79 -1.49
CA ALA A 190 9.91 0.54 -2.90
C ALA A 190 8.71 -0.18 -3.57
N CYS A 191 8.15 -1.17 -2.89
CA CYS A 191 7.05 -1.99 -3.37
C CYS A 191 5.71 -1.24 -3.41
N TYR A 192 5.39 -0.46 -2.37
CA TYR A 192 4.08 0.18 -2.24
C TYR A 192 4.14 1.70 -2.39
N GLY A 193 5.17 2.34 -1.83
CA GLY A 193 5.35 3.78 -1.88
C GLY A 193 5.59 4.31 -3.29
N HIS A 194 6.47 3.69 -4.07
CA HIS A 194 6.71 4.13 -5.45
C HIS A 194 5.46 4.01 -6.35
N PRO A 195 4.71 2.90 -6.38
CA PRO A 195 3.44 2.84 -7.09
C PRO A 195 2.44 3.88 -6.61
N THR A 196 2.31 4.07 -5.29
CA THR A 196 1.41 5.08 -4.72
C THR A 196 1.77 6.49 -5.17
N ASN A 197 3.06 6.83 -5.26
CA ASN A 197 3.50 8.14 -5.76
C ASN A 197 3.07 8.41 -7.21
N ARG A 198 2.90 7.35 -8.04
CA ARG A 198 2.50 7.50 -9.45
C ARG A 198 1.10 8.09 -9.60
N GLU A 199 0.23 7.90 -8.60
CA GLU A 199 -1.10 8.50 -8.55
C GLU A 199 -1.07 10.04 -8.48
N PHE A 200 0.08 10.62 -8.11
CA PHE A 200 0.22 12.05 -7.82
C PHE A 200 1.17 12.80 -8.76
N LEU A 201 1.71 12.17 -9.82
CA LEU A 201 2.76 12.77 -10.66
C LEU A 201 2.42 14.15 -11.23
N SER A 202 1.15 14.42 -11.53
CA SER A 202 0.70 15.72 -12.06
C SER A 202 0.81 16.88 -11.07
N ILE A 203 0.98 16.59 -9.78
CA ILE A 203 1.05 17.55 -8.67
C ILE A 203 2.25 17.29 -7.75
N ALA A 204 3.16 16.41 -8.14
CA ALA A 204 4.33 16.02 -7.35
C ALA A 204 5.56 16.88 -7.66
N TYR A 205 6.36 17.10 -6.61
CA TYR A 205 7.66 17.75 -6.67
C TYR A 205 8.66 16.88 -5.93
N ASP A 206 9.74 16.51 -6.61
CA ASP A 206 10.85 15.80 -5.99
C ASP A 206 11.68 16.81 -5.19
N VAL A 207 12.03 16.43 -3.96
CA VAL A 207 12.78 17.27 -3.02
C VAL A 207 13.94 16.46 -2.48
N ASP A 208 15.15 16.91 -2.74
CA ASP A 208 16.37 16.31 -2.20
C ASP A 208 16.39 16.47 -0.68
N ALA A 209 16.24 15.34 0.03
CA ALA A 209 16.26 15.27 1.48
C ALA A 209 17.65 14.96 2.04
N ASP A 210 18.69 14.83 1.20
CA ASP A 210 20.08 14.71 1.64
C ASP A 210 20.75 16.06 1.97
N ARG A 211 19.95 16.97 2.55
CA ARG A 211 20.38 18.30 2.95
C ARG A 211 19.94 18.61 4.38
N PRO A 212 20.51 19.65 5.02
CA PRO A 212 20.03 20.11 6.32
C PRO A 212 18.52 20.38 6.32
N ILE A 213 17.82 19.96 7.37
CA ILE A 213 16.36 20.06 7.45
C ILE A 213 15.83 21.50 7.34
N ALA A 214 16.65 22.51 7.65
CA ALA A 214 16.30 23.91 7.47
C ALA A 214 16.13 24.27 5.98
N ASP A 215 17.04 23.79 5.13
CA ASP A 215 17.04 24.07 3.69
C ASP A 215 15.91 23.31 2.99
N VAL A 216 15.73 22.02 3.33
CA VAL A 216 14.61 21.20 2.84
C VAL A 216 13.27 21.83 3.23
N ALA A 217 13.14 22.34 4.45
CA ALA A 217 11.92 23.02 4.88
C ALA A 217 11.70 24.35 4.16
N ALA A 218 12.76 25.11 3.89
CA ALA A 218 12.67 26.36 3.14
C ALA A 218 12.14 26.13 1.72
N GLU A 219 12.72 25.18 1.00
CA GLU A 219 12.29 24.78 -0.34
C GLU A 219 10.86 24.25 -0.35
N ALA A 220 10.52 23.35 0.57
CA ALA A 220 9.15 22.84 0.71
C ALA A 220 8.14 23.97 0.93
N MET A 221 8.44 24.94 1.81
CA MET A 221 7.55 26.09 2.03
C MET A 221 7.37 26.95 0.79
N GLU A 222 8.41 27.11 -0.02
CA GLU A 222 8.33 27.84 -1.29
C GLU A 222 7.44 27.12 -2.30
N ILE A 223 7.64 25.81 -2.49
CA ILE A 223 6.81 24.96 -3.35
C ILE A 223 5.34 25.05 -2.92
N LEU A 224 5.05 24.84 -1.63
CA LEU A 224 3.69 24.85 -1.07
C LEU A 224 3.00 26.22 -1.27
N ARG A 225 3.72 27.33 -1.05
CA ARG A 225 3.18 28.69 -1.27
C ARG A 225 2.93 28.97 -2.75
N SER A 226 3.75 28.45 -3.65
CA SER A 226 3.58 28.63 -5.10
C SER A 226 2.37 27.85 -5.62
N ALA A 227 2.15 26.64 -5.12
CA ALA A 227 1.03 25.78 -5.48
C ALA A 227 -0.32 26.39 -5.03
N GLY A 228 -0.35 27.02 -3.84
CA GLY A 228 -1.53 27.74 -3.36
C GLY A 228 -1.94 28.95 -4.23
N LYS A 229 -1.02 29.53 -5.03
CA LYS A 229 -1.28 30.73 -5.84
C LYS A 229 -1.66 30.43 -7.30
N LYS A 230 -1.34 29.25 -7.85
CA LYS A 230 -1.38 28.97 -9.30
C LYS A 230 -2.77 28.76 -9.92
N LYS A 231 -3.89 28.83 -9.17
CA LYS A 231 -5.25 28.60 -9.72
C LYS A 231 -6.15 29.82 -9.93
N SER A 232 -5.65 31.06 -9.82
CA SER A 232 -6.47 32.27 -10.07
C SER A 232 -6.50 32.78 -11.53
N LYS A 233 -5.90 32.07 -12.49
CA LYS A 233 -5.96 32.45 -13.92
C LYS A 233 -6.12 31.24 -14.85
N SER A 234 -7.37 30.86 -15.14
CA SER A 234 -7.75 30.41 -16.48
C SER A 234 -9.29 30.36 -16.62
N ALA A 235 -9.80 31.22 -17.49
CA ALA A 235 -11.13 31.13 -18.10
C ALA A 235 -11.31 29.79 -18.85
N PRO A 236 -12.54 29.32 -19.12
CA PRO A 236 -12.76 28.06 -19.82
C PRO A 236 -12.18 28.11 -21.24
N PRO A 237 -11.57 27.02 -21.75
CA PRO A 237 -11.01 27.01 -23.08
C PRO A 237 -12.13 27.04 -24.13
N SER A 238 -12.03 28.04 -25.00
CA SER A 238 -12.79 28.18 -26.23
C SER A 238 -12.46 27.02 -27.19
N GLU A 239 -13.46 26.59 -27.95
CA GLU A 239 -13.35 25.60 -29.03
C GLU A 239 -12.14 25.86 -29.94
N VAL A 240 -11.32 24.84 -30.15
CA VAL A 240 -10.34 24.81 -31.24
C VAL A 240 -10.78 23.72 -32.23
N LEU A 241 -11.30 24.19 -33.35
CA LEU A 241 -11.53 23.44 -34.58
C LEU A 241 -10.21 22.85 -35.09
N LEU A 242 -10.19 21.54 -35.38
CA LEU A 242 -9.16 20.90 -36.20
C LEU A 242 -9.72 20.66 -37.61
N PRO A 243 -9.00 21.03 -38.69
CA PRO A 243 -9.41 20.73 -40.04
C PRO A 243 -9.06 19.29 -40.46
N SER A 244 -10.03 18.69 -41.12
CA SER A 244 -10.02 17.38 -41.78
C SER A 244 -9.11 17.37 -43.01
N ASN A 245 -8.24 16.35 -43.18
CA ASN A 245 -8.37 15.33 -44.23
C ASN A 245 -7.11 14.47 -44.44
N GLN A 246 -7.40 13.25 -44.92
CA GLN A 246 -6.61 12.29 -45.72
C GLN A 246 -6.14 11.05 -44.92
N LEU A 247 -6.94 9.97 -44.84
CA LEU A 247 -7.08 8.85 -45.81
C LEU A 247 -5.76 8.02 -45.86
N LYS A 248 -5.68 6.72 -45.59
CA LYS A 248 -6.56 5.59 -45.94
C LYS A 248 -6.05 4.24 -45.37
N GLU A 249 -7.00 3.30 -45.21
CA GLU A 249 -6.92 1.83 -45.41
C GLU A 249 -6.00 0.99 -44.48
N ALA A 250 -6.37 -0.19 -43.96
CA ALA A 250 -7.55 -1.05 -44.09
C ALA A 250 -7.61 -2.04 -42.90
N ALA A 251 -8.82 -2.40 -42.49
CA ALA A 251 -9.10 -3.55 -41.61
C ALA A 251 -9.31 -4.82 -42.44
N PRO A 252 -9.38 -5.99 -41.78
CA PRO A 252 -10.53 -6.86 -42.05
C PRO A 252 -11.37 -7.13 -40.80
N LYS A 253 -12.67 -7.11 -41.06
CA LYS A 253 -13.81 -7.37 -40.17
C LYS A 253 -13.91 -8.86 -39.80
N ALA A 254 -14.45 -9.13 -38.62
CA ALA A 254 -15.46 -10.16 -38.46
C ALA A 254 -16.60 -9.59 -37.59
N THR A 255 -17.82 -9.90 -38.01
CA THR A 255 -19.08 -9.19 -37.75
C THR A 255 -20.05 -10.07 -36.95
N ILE A 256 -21.07 -9.41 -36.37
CA ILE A 256 -22.45 -9.87 -36.08
C ILE A 256 -22.72 -10.27 -34.61
N GLU A 257 -23.76 -9.82 -33.88
CA GLU A 257 -24.81 -8.77 -33.98
C GLU A 257 -25.50 -8.67 -32.57
N PRO A 258 -26.43 -7.71 -32.34
CA PRO A 258 -26.81 -7.22 -31.01
C PRO A 258 -28.13 -7.81 -30.49
N GLU A 259 -28.38 -7.67 -29.18
CA GLU A 259 -29.74 -7.47 -28.68
C GLU A 259 -29.77 -6.71 -27.34
N GLU A 260 -30.80 -5.88 -27.22
CA GLU A 260 -31.03 -4.85 -26.21
C GLU A 260 -31.54 -5.41 -24.87
N THR A 261 -31.35 -4.67 -23.77
CA THR A 261 -32.47 -4.26 -22.89
C THR A 261 -32.06 -3.25 -21.81
N GLU A 262 -32.95 -2.27 -21.62
CA GLU A 262 -32.89 -1.12 -20.72
C GLU A 262 -32.92 -1.49 -19.22
N TRP A 263 -32.20 -0.73 -18.38
CA TRP A 263 -32.67 -0.38 -17.04
C TRP A 263 -32.08 0.95 -16.54
N SER A 264 -32.95 1.83 -16.04
CA SER A 264 -32.70 3.21 -15.58
C SER A 264 -32.27 3.31 -14.10
N PRO A 265 -31.63 4.41 -13.66
CA PRO A 265 -31.18 4.57 -12.28
C PRO A 265 -32.34 5.02 -11.36
N PRO A 266 -32.38 4.61 -10.08
CA PRO A 266 -33.31 5.22 -9.13
C PRO A 266 -32.90 6.65 -8.80
N LYS A 267 -33.83 7.60 -9.00
CA LYS A 267 -33.75 8.95 -8.44
C LYS A 267 -34.18 8.95 -6.98
N SER A 268 -33.47 9.79 -6.22
CA SER A 268 -33.79 10.40 -4.92
C SER A 268 -33.61 9.53 -3.67
N LEU A 269 -32.65 9.96 -2.84
CA LEU A 269 -32.92 10.47 -1.49
C LEU A 269 -31.71 11.31 -1.04
N LEU A 270 -31.70 12.59 -1.45
CA LEU A 270 -30.99 13.62 -0.69
C LEU A 270 -31.86 13.97 0.52
N LYS A 271 -31.48 13.44 1.67
CA LYS A 271 -31.57 14.06 3.01
C LYS A 271 -31.30 12.98 4.06
N GLN A 272 -30.12 13.05 4.68
CA GLN A 272 -30.00 13.00 6.14
C GLN A 272 -28.56 13.32 6.56
N ARG A 273 -28.47 14.19 7.58
CA ARG A 273 -27.26 14.43 8.40
C ARG A 273 -26.75 13.11 8.98
N PRO A 274 -25.46 13.00 9.35
CA PRO A 274 -24.90 11.73 9.80
C PRO A 274 -25.58 11.30 11.10
N SER A 275 -26.22 10.13 11.06
CA SER A 275 -26.73 9.43 12.23
C SER A 275 -26.02 8.08 12.35
N SER A 276 -25.92 7.62 13.59
CA SER A 276 -25.17 6.51 14.19
C SER A 276 -25.28 5.11 13.58
N VAL A 277 -25.72 4.96 12.32
CA VAL A 277 -26.04 3.67 11.69
C VAL A 277 -24.89 3.15 10.83
N ALA A 278 -24.10 4.02 10.20
CA ALA A 278 -22.94 3.60 9.39
C ALA A 278 -21.85 2.94 10.24
N THR A 279 -21.65 3.41 11.47
CA THR A 279 -20.63 2.84 12.34
C THR A 279 -21.03 1.48 12.91
N ALA A 280 -22.32 1.21 13.11
CA ALA A 280 -22.80 -0.09 13.60
C ALA A 280 -22.46 -1.24 12.63
N THR A 281 -22.61 -1.00 11.32
CA THR A 281 -22.28 -1.99 10.27
C THR A 281 -20.77 -2.24 10.16
N THR A 282 -19.93 -1.22 10.33
CA THR A 282 -18.47 -1.37 10.33
C THR A 282 -17.96 -1.96 11.65
N LEU A 283 -18.57 -1.62 12.79
CA LEU A 283 -18.33 -2.24 14.09
C LEU A 283 -18.68 -3.73 14.06
N GLN A 284 -19.77 -4.13 13.41
CA GLN A 284 -20.14 -5.54 13.24
C GLN A 284 -19.14 -6.30 12.35
N LYS A 285 -18.63 -5.67 11.28
CA LYS A 285 -17.58 -6.26 10.42
C LYS A 285 -16.24 -6.40 11.14
N VAL A 286 -15.84 -5.38 11.91
CA VAL A 286 -14.63 -5.40 12.74
C VAL A 286 -14.77 -6.39 13.89
N ASP A 287 -15.91 -6.44 14.58
CA ASP A 287 -16.14 -7.39 15.65
C ASP A 287 -16.21 -8.83 15.10
N ALA A 288 -16.74 -9.05 13.91
CA ALA A 288 -16.67 -10.34 13.22
C ALA A 288 -15.22 -10.73 12.87
N GLU A 289 -14.40 -9.78 12.43
CA GLU A 289 -12.98 -10.00 12.10
C GLU A 289 -12.11 -10.24 13.36
N ILE A 290 -12.38 -9.51 14.45
CA ILE A 290 -11.70 -9.69 15.74
C ILE A 290 -12.17 -10.97 16.43
N GLN A 291 -13.44 -11.33 16.33
CA GLN A 291 -13.94 -12.62 16.79
C GLN A 291 -13.32 -13.78 15.98
N ARG A 292 -13.10 -13.63 14.67
CA ARG A 292 -12.32 -14.62 13.87
C ARG A 292 -10.89 -14.78 14.42
N VAL A 293 -10.15 -13.68 14.58
CA VAL A 293 -8.74 -13.71 15.02
C VAL A 293 -8.54 -14.14 16.49
N VAL A 294 -9.49 -13.82 17.38
CA VAL A 294 -9.44 -14.23 18.81
C VAL A 294 -9.84 -15.70 18.99
N VAL A 295 -10.72 -16.23 18.14
CA VAL A 295 -11.08 -17.66 18.13
C VAL A 295 -9.96 -18.51 17.52
N ASP A 296 -9.23 -18.01 16.52
CA ASP A 296 -8.10 -18.74 15.90
C ASP A 296 -6.92 -19.01 16.85
N ASN A 297 -6.77 -18.26 17.95
CA ASN A 297 -5.70 -18.44 18.93
C ASN A 297 -6.04 -19.39 20.10
N ASN A 298 -7.29 -19.87 20.23
CA ASN A 298 -7.70 -20.71 21.35
C ASN A 298 -8.59 -21.88 20.88
N MET A 299 -7.93 -23.00 20.57
CA MET A 299 -8.45 -24.38 20.43
C MET A 299 -9.39 -24.70 19.24
N VAL A 300 -8.86 -25.51 18.30
CA VAL A 300 -9.37 -26.81 17.82
C VAL A 300 -10.89 -26.94 17.53
N HIS A 301 -11.23 -27.15 16.23
CA HIS A 301 -12.51 -27.61 15.61
C HIS A 301 -13.73 -26.67 15.73
N GLN A 302 -14.61 -26.38 14.75
CA GLN A 302 -14.89 -26.73 13.34
C GLN A 302 -15.74 -25.57 12.70
N PRO A 303 -15.86 -25.44 11.36
CA PRO A 303 -16.34 -24.21 10.70
C PRO A 303 -17.80 -24.26 10.19
N SER A 304 -18.43 -23.08 10.01
CA SER A 304 -19.58 -22.90 9.11
C SER A 304 -19.58 -21.55 8.38
N SER A 305 -18.96 -21.52 7.19
CA SER A 305 -19.46 -20.90 5.93
C SER A 305 -18.36 -21.02 4.87
N SER A 306 -18.49 -22.01 3.97
CA SER A 306 -17.35 -22.59 3.25
C SER A 306 -16.85 -21.84 2.01
N ALA A 307 -17.65 -20.95 1.41
CA ALA A 307 -17.24 -20.28 0.16
C ALA A 307 -16.35 -19.06 0.42
N ALA A 308 -16.83 -18.09 1.21
CA ALA A 308 -16.06 -16.87 1.51
C ALA A 308 -14.78 -17.16 2.31
N ALA A 309 -14.82 -18.14 3.22
CA ALA A 309 -13.63 -18.57 3.95
C ALA A 309 -12.60 -19.25 3.03
N ALA A 310 -13.04 -20.01 2.02
CA ALA A 310 -12.15 -20.62 1.05
C ALA A 310 -11.51 -19.58 0.13
N ASP A 311 -12.24 -18.55 -0.28
CA ASP A 311 -11.71 -17.49 -1.14
C ASP A 311 -10.72 -16.58 -0.40
N VAL A 312 -11.00 -16.23 0.86
CA VAL A 312 -10.05 -15.51 1.72
C VAL A 312 -8.82 -16.38 2.01
N ALA A 313 -8.98 -17.65 2.33
CA ALA A 313 -7.86 -18.57 2.53
C ALA A 313 -6.99 -18.71 1.27
N LYS A 314 -7.61 -18.80 0.09
CA LYS A 314 -6.90 -18.80 -1.20
C LYS A 314 -6.10 -17.51 -1.43
N LEU A 315 -6.66 -16.35 -1.12
CA LEU A 315 -5.98 -15.05 -1.26
C LEU A 315 -4.78 -14.93 -0.31
N VAL A 316 -4.97 -15.27 0.97
CA VAL A 316 -3.91 -15.27 1.99
C VAL A 316 -2.80 -16.24 1.60
N ASP A 317 -3.17 -17.43 1.12
CA ASP A 317 -2.20 -18.42 0.68
C ASP A 317 -1.44 -17.97 -0.58
N MET A 318 -2.11 -17.27 -1.51
CA MET A 318 -1.47 -16.72 -2.70
C MET A 318 -0.46 -15.62 -2.34
N GLU A 319 -0.80 -14.75 -1.39
CA GLU A 319 0.10 -13.69 -0.90
C GLU A 319 1.30 -14.29 -0.16
N ARG A 320 1.07 -15.31 0.67
CA ARG A 320 2.13 -16.07 1.35
C ARG A 320 3.05 -16.75 0.34
N PHE A 321 2.48 -17.38 -0.68
CA PHE A 321 3.22 -18.03 -1.78
C PHE A 321 4.11 -17.02 -2.53
N LYS A 322 3.57 -15.87 -2.93
CA LYS A 322 4.31 -14.83 -3.66
C LYS A 322 5.44 -14.24 -2.81
N THR A 323 5.13 -13.88 -1.57
CA THR A 323 6.12 -13.29 -0.64
C THR A 323 7.30 -14.23 -0.42
N MET A 324 7.03 -15.52 -0.21
CA MET A 324 8.05 -16.54 0.02
C MET A 324 8.97 -16.75 -1.20
N LEU A 325 8.43 -16.71 -2.41
CA LEU A 325 9.24 -16.86 -3.62
C LEU A 325 10.05 -15.59 -3.93
N VAL A 326 9.52 -14.40 -3.65
CA VAL A 326 10.29 -13.15 -3.79
C VAL A 326 11.40 -13.06 -2.75
N SER A 327 11.13 -13.43 -1.49
CA SER A 327 12.15 -13.45 -0.42
C SER A 327 13.21 -14.54 -0.62
N GLY A 328 12.85 -15.57 -1.37
CA GLY A 328 13.61 -16.80 -1.48
C GLY A 328 13.52 -17.67 -0.23
N PHE A 329 13.66 -18.98 -0.42
CA PHE A 329 13.75 -19.95 0.66
C PHE A 329 14.56 -21.17 0.22
N ASP A 330 15.09 -21.91 1.18
CA ASP A 330 15.92 -23.07 0.88
C ASP A 330 15.09 -24.31 0.57
N VAL A 331 15.50 -25.00 -0.48
CA VAL A 331 14.98 -26.27 -0.97
C VAL A 331 16.12 -27.23 -1.27
N ILE A 332 15.80 -28.51 -1.39
CA ILE A 332 16.73 -29.50 -1.93
C ILE A 332 16.40 -29.69 -3.41
N LYS A 333 17.23 -29.15 -4.30
CA LYS A 333 17.10 -29.36 -5.74
C LYS A 333 17.75 -30.67 -6.13
N HIS A 334 17.01 -31.55 -6.81
CA HIS A 334 17.56 -32.76 -7.40
C HIS A 334 18.11 -32.47 -8.80
N GLY A 335 19.35 -32.91 -9.06
CA GLY A 335 19.95 -32.82 -10.39
C GLY A 335 19.37 -33.87 -11.35
N ARG A 336 19.68 -33.77 -12.65
CA ARG A 336 19.23 -34.74 -13.68
C ARG A 336 19.59 -36.20 -13.36
N ARG A 337 20.65 -36.43 -12.57
CA ARG A 337 21.09 -37.75 -12.11
C ARG A 337 20.57 -38.12 -10.70
N GLY A 338 19.68 -37.32 -10.12
CA GLY A 338 19.08 -37.56 -8.80
C GLY A 338 19.86 -36.99 -7.60
N ALA A 339 21.06 -36.44 -7.82
CA ALA A 339 21.88 -35.90 -6.74
C ALA A 339 21.19 -34.70 -6.04
N PRO A 340 21.01 -34.74 -4.71
CA PRO A 340 20.39 -33.66 -3.96
C PRO A 340 21.37 -32.50 -3.73
N HIS A 341 20.87 -31.27 -3.87
CA HIS A 341 21.64 -30.06 -3.65
C HIS A 341 20.79 -28.99 -2.96
N THR A 342 21.21 -28.54 -1.78
CA THR A 342 20.56 -27.39 -1.12
C THR A 342 20.71 -26.13 -1.99
N ARG A 343 19.60 -25.46 -2.26
CA ARG A 343 19.54 -24.24 -3.06
C ARG A 343 18.51 -23.29 -2.47
N THR A 344 18.79 -21.99 -2.54
CA THR A 344 17.77 -20.96 -2.31
C THR A 344 16.99 -20.79 -3.60
N LEU A 345 15.70 -21.13 -3.59
CA LEU A 345 14.75 -20.93 -4.68
C LEU A 345 14.09 -19.55 -4.52
N PHE A 346 13.99 -18.77 -5.59
CA PHE A 346 13.36 -17.45 -5.57
C PHE A 346 12.81 -17.09 -6.96
N CYS A 347 11.99 -16.04 -7.07
CA CYS A 347 11.49 -15.51 -8.34
C CYS A 347 11.92 -14.07 -8.58
N ASP A 348 11.74 -13.57 -9.81
CA ASP A 348 11.74 -12.13 -10.05
C ASP A 348 10.46 -11.45 -9.52
N VAL A 349 10.51 -10.13 -9.38
CA VAL A 349 9.41 -9.33 -8.82
C VAL A 349 8.15 -9.38 -9.71
N GLU A 350 8.35 -9.56 -11.02
CA GLU A 350 7.27 -9.70 -12.00
C GLU A 350 6.69 -11.12 -12.04
N PHE A 351 7.23 -12.05 -11.26
CA PHE A 351 6.82 -13.45 -11.21
C PHE A 351 6.86 -14.17 -12.58
N LYS A 352 7.79 -13.79 -13.45
CA LYS A 352 7.99 -14.36 -14.78
C LYS A 352 8.93 -15.56 -14.77
N ARG A 353 9.84 -15.63 -13.81
CA ARG A 353 10.91 -16.64 -13.82
C ARG A 353 11.30 -17.07 -12.40
N LEU A 354 11.47 -18.37 -12.22
CA LEU A 354 12.04 -18.98 -11.02
C LEU A 354 13.55 -19.17 -11.19
N PHE A 355 14.30 -18.87 -10.14
CA PHE A 355 15.75 -18.95 -10.05
C PHE A 355 16.16 -19.81 -8.86
N TRP A 356 17.34 -20.42 -8.94
CA TRP A 356 17.95 -21.09 -7.80
C TRP A 356 19.43 -20.79 -7.70
N GLN A 357 19.94 -20.67 -6.48
CA GLN A 357 21.38 -20.46 -6.24
C GLN A 357 21.88 -21.21 -5.01
N LYS A 358 23.20 -21.25 -4.79
CA LYS A 358 23.76 -21.81 -3.54
C LYS A 358 23.28 -20.97 -2.34
N PRO A 359 22.95 -21.60 -1.18
CA PRO A 359 22.61 -20.90 0.06
C PRO A 359 23.71 -19.94 0.51
N ASP A 360 23.37 -19.02 1.42
CA ASP A 360 24.27 -18.06 2.09
C ASP A 360 24.99 -17.04 1.19
N LYS A 361 24.47 -16.82 -0.02
CA LYS A 361 24.83 -15.66 -0.82
C LYS A 361 24.20 -14.41 -0.20
N LYS A 362 25.00 -13.38 0.06
CA LYS A 362 24.54 -12.07 0.60
C LYS A 362 23.44 -11.39 -0.25
N GLU A 363 23.31 -11.80 -1.52
CA GLU A 363 22.35 -11.26 -2.48
C GLU A 363 21.75 -12.39 -3.33
N LEU A 364 20.46 -12.28 -3.66
CA LEU A 364 19.80 -13.11 -4.66
C LEU A 364 20.22 -12.63 -6.06
N LYS A 365 20.88 -13.50 -6.83
CA LYS A 365 21.39 -13.15 -8.17
C LYS A 365 20.65 -13.94 -9.23
N ALA A 366 19.78 -13.25 -9.97
CA ALA A 366 19.09 -13.81 -11.11
C ALA A 366 20.09 -14.23 -12.20
N LYS A 367 20.17 -15.54 -12.44
CA LYS A 367 21.06 -16.15 -13.45
C LYS A 367 20.24 -17.02 -14.38
N LEU A 368 20.28 -16.73 -15.68
CA LEU A 368 19.46 -17.42 -16.68
C LEU A 368 19.76 -18.93 -16.75
N ASP A 369 21.02 -19.33 -16.63
CA ASP A 369 21.43 -20.74 -16.60
C ASP A 369 20.92 -21.50 -15.36
N GLN A 370 20.58 -20.77 -14.29
CA GLN A 370 20.04 -21.30 -13.04
C GLN A 370 18.59 -20.87 -12.83
N SER A 371 17.81 -20.95 -13.91
CA SER A 371 16.42 -20.52 -13.91
C SER A 371 15.51 -21.37 -14.79
N ILE A 372 14.21 -21.21 -14.60
CA ILE A 372 13.13 -21.72 -15.47
C ILE A 372 12.08 -20.61 -15.62
N ALA A 373 11.71 -20.27 -16.86
CA ALA A 373 10.64 -19.31 -17.08
C ALA A 373 9.32 -19.96 -16.71
N LEU A 374 8.47 -19.25 -15.96
CA LEU A 374 7.18 -19.79 -15.54
C LEU A 374 6.24 -19.93 -16.73
N ALA A 375 6.34 -19.07 -17.73
CA ALA A 375 5.59 -19.19 -18.99
C ALA A 375 5.94 -20.44 -19.81
N ASP A 376 7.13 -21.03 -19.59
CA ASP A 376 7.56 -22.25 -20.30
C ASP A 376 7.14 -23.53 -19.53
N VAL A 377 6.58 -23.39 -18.34
CA VAL A 377 6.14 -24.53 -17.52
C VAL A 377 4.76 -24.96 -17.98
N ILE A 378 4.69 -26.23 -18.38
CA ILE A 378 3.47 -26.86 -18.90
C ILE A 378 2.70 -27.53 -17.77
N GLN A 379 3.43 -28.06 -16.78
CA GLN A 379 2.82 -28.82 -15.70
C GLN A 379 3.57 -28.67 -14.39
N VAL A 380 2.80 -28.53 -13.31
CA VAL A 380 3.28 -28.63 -11.93
C VAL A 380 2.81 -29.98 -11.37
N VAL A 381 3.73 -30.80 -10.89
CA VAL A 381 3.40 -32.13 -10.35
C VAL A 381 3.95 -32.33 -8.94
N GLN A 382 3.09 -32.79 -8.04
CA GLN A 382 3.49 -33.29 -6.72
C GLN A 382 3.81 -34.78 -6.77
N GLY A 383 4.77 -35.21 -5.96
CA GLY A 383 5.14 -36.61 -5.78
C GLY A 383 6.27 -37.10 -6.68
N MET A 384 6.51 -38.41 -6.64
CA MET A 384 7.57 -39.09 -7.39
C MET A 384 7.17 -39.38 -8.85
N LYS A 385 6.74 -38.36 -9.58
CA LYS A 385 6.19 -38.54 -10.94
C LYS A 385 7.23 -38.44 -12.06
N THR A 386 8.38 -37.81 -11.79
CA THR A 386 9.48 -37.67 -12.76
C THR A 386 10.51 -38.79 -12.62
N ASP A 387 11.27 -39.05 -13.68
CA ASP A 387 12.34 -40.06 -13.65
C ASP A 387 13.49 -39.70 -12.69
N VAL A 388 13.64 -38.42 -12.34
CA VAL A 388 14.58 -37.97 -11.30
C VAL A 388 14.17 -38.53 -9.94
N PHE A 389 12.91 -38.33 -9.54
CA PHE A 389 12.42 -38.83 -8.27
C PHE A 389 12.20 -40.34 -8.27
N LYS A 390 11.73 -40.95 -9.36
CA LYS A 390 11.61 -42.43 -9.44
C LYS A 390 12.95 -43.15 -9.22
N ARG A 391 14.08 -42.52 -9.56
CA ARG A 391 15.42 -43.11 -9.40
C ARG A 391 16.07 -42.83 -8.03
N SER A 392 15.76 -41.70 -7.40
CA SER A 392 16.55 -41.18 -6.28
C SER A 392 15.75 -40.60 -5.12
N GLY A 393 14.43 -40.49 -5.28
CA GLY A 393 13.54 -40.00 -4.24
C GLY A 393 13.25 -41.08 -3.19
N ASP A 394 12.98 -40.62 -1.99
CA ASP A 394 12.55 -41.42 -0.85
C ASP A 394 11.02 -41.44 -0.81
N THR A 395 10.42 -42.63 -0.94
CA THR A 395 8.97 -42.80 -0.95
C THR A 395 8.30 -42.24 0.29
N SER A 396 8.97 -42.27 1.46
CA SER A 396 8.44 -41.71 2.71
C SER A 396 8.32 -40.19 2.70
N LYS A 397 8.93 -39.51 1.72
CA LYS A 397 8.92 -38.06 1.56
C LYS A 397 8.16 -37.61 0.32
N SER A 398 7.43 -38.49 -0.33
CA SER A 398 6.80 -38.21 -1.62
C SER A 398 5.88 -36.97 -1.59
N ASP A 399 5.21 -36.69 -0.48
CA ASP A 399 4.37 -35.51 -0.31
C ASP A 399 5.14 -34.18 -0.27
N ARG A 400 6.47 -34.22 -0.09
CA ARG A 400 7.38 -33.06 -0.12
C ARG A 400 8.05 -32.84 -1.47
N TYR A 401 7.75 -33.67 -2.46
CA TYR A 401 8.34 -33.57 -3.79
C TYR A 401 7.45 -32.78 -4.74
N LEU A 402 8.07 -31.85 -5.45
CA LEU A 402 7.46 -30.99 -6.44
C LEU A 402 8.35 -30.94 -7.68
N SER A 403 7.73 -31.06 -8.85
CA SER A 403 8.42 -30.88 -10.13
C SER A 403 7.68 -29.88 -11.02
N LEU A 404 8.44 -28.94 -11.59
CA LEU A 404 7.99 -28.08 -12.69
C LEU A 404 8.49 -28.68 -14.00
N ILE A 405 7.56 -28.99 -14.91
CA ILE A 405 7.85 -29.62 -16.20
C ILE A 405 7.70 -28.58 -17.30
N ALA A 406 8.77 -28.35 -18.05
CA ALA A 406 8.81 -27.58 -19.29
C ALA A 406 9.18 -28.51 -20.46
N ASP A 407 9.07 -28.02 -21.70
CA ASP A 407 9.32 -28.82 -22.90
C ASP A 407 10.73 -29.44 -22.95
N ASP A 408 11.74 -28.69 -22.52
CA ASP A 408 13.15 -29.08 -22.65
C ASP A 408 13.81 -29.51 -21.34
N ARG A 409 13.12 -29.35 -20.19
CA ARG A 409 13.69 -29.60 -18.87
C ARG A 409 12.67 -29.78 -17.75
N THR A 410 13.14 -30.33 -16.64
CA THR A 410 12.43 -30.35 -15.35
C THR A 410 13.20 -29.58 -14.28
N LEU A 411 12.46 -28.99 -13.34
CA LEU A 411 12.99 -28.55 -12.04
C LEU A 411 12.37 -29.40 -10.94
N ASP A 412 13.13 -30.36 -10.43
CA ASP A 412 12.75 -31.31 -9.37
C ASP A 412 13.27 -30.82 -8.02
N ILE A 413 12.38 -30.59 -7.05
CA ILE A 413 12.70 -30.06 -5.72
C ILE A 413 11.99 -30.83 -4.58
N GLU A 414 12.70 -30.99 -3.47
CA GLU A 414 12.20 -31.42 -2.15
C GLU A 414 12.13 -30.20 -1.23
N VAL A 415 10.99 -30.02 -0.56
CA VAL A 415 10.74 -28.90 0.36
C VAL A 415 10.67 -29.37 1.82
N ALA A 416 10.73 -28.43 2.76
CA ALA A 416 10.87 -28.74 4.18
C ALA A 416 9.68 -29.52 4.78
N SER A 417 8.46 -29.22 4.36
CA SER A 417 7.22 -29.84 4.88
C SER A 417 6.17 -30.07 3.79
N ASP A 418 5.21 -30.94 4.10
CA ASP A 418 4.10 -31.30 3.20
C ASP A 418 3.20 -30.10 2.94
N GLU A 419 2.93 -29.28 3.96
CA GLU A 419 2.12 -28.06 3.84
C GLU A 419 2.77 -27.04 2.91
N LEU A 420 4.10 -26.92 2.97
CA LEU A 420 4.85 -26.05 2.07
C LEU A 420 4.76 -26.57 0.62
N CYS A 421 4.79 -27.88 0.43
CA CYS A 421 4.62 -28.48 -0.90
C CYS A 421 3.23 -28.20 -1.47
N VAL A 422 2.18 -28.39 -0.67
CA VAL A 422 0.80 -28.08 -1.06
C VAL A 422 0.63 -26.60 -1.41
N LEU A 423 1.22 -25.69 -0.63
CA LEU A 423 1.19 -24.26 -0.90
C LEU A 423 1.82 -23.91 -2.25
N LEU A 424 3.01 -24.46 -2.54
CA LEU A 424 3.73 -24.22 -3.78
C LEU A 424 3.00 -24.81 -4.98
N VAL A 425 2.52 -26.05 -4.88
CA VAL A 425 1.74 -26.70 -5.94
C VAL A 425 0.54 -25.85 -6.30
N ARG A 426 -0.28 -25.47 -5.30
CA ARG A 426 -1.48 -24.66 -5.55
C ARG A 426 -1.14 -23.28 -6.12
N GLY A 427 -0.12 -22.62 -5.58
CA GLY A 427 0.31 -21.29 -6.04
C GLY A 427 0.83 -21.30 -7.49
N LEU A 428 1.68 -22.27 -7.83
CA LEU A 428 2.24 -22.40 -9.17
C LEU A 428 1.18 -22.86 -10.18
N THR A 429 0.30 -23.80 -9.82
CA THR A 429 -0.80 -24.22 -10.70
C THR A 429 -1.75 -23.07 -10.99
N ALA A 430 -2.17 -22.31 -9.97
CA ALA A 430 -3.05 -21.16 -10.17
C ALA A 430 -2.41 -20.04 -11.01
N PHE A 431 -1.08 -19.96 -11.03
CA PHE A 431 -0.35 -19.03 -11.91
C PHE A 431 -0.34 -19.49 -13.37
N LEU A 432 -0.31 -20.80 -13.63
CA LEU A 432 -0.37 -21.35 -14.99
C LEU A 432 -1.77 -21.30 -15.59
N GLU A 433 -2.80 -21.24 -14.75
CA GLU A 433 -4.21 -21.14 -15.16
C GLU A 433 -4.69 -19.69 -15.36
N ALA A 434 -3.92 -18.70 -14.92
CA ALA A 434 -4.20 -17.27 -15.03
C ALA A 434 -3.57 -16.67 -16.29
#